data_AF-A0A6G4WPA5-F1
#
_entry.id   AF-A0A6G4WPA5-F1
#
_cell.length_a   1.000
_cell.length_b   1.000
_cell.length_c   1.000
_cell.angle_alpha   90.00
_cell.angle_beta   90.00
_cell.angle_gamma   90.00
#
_symmetry.space_group_name_H-M   'P 1'
#
loop_
_entity.id
_entity.type
_entity.pdbx_description
1 polymer ?
#
loop_
_entity_poly.entity_id
_entity_poly.type
_entity_poly.pdbx_seq_one_letter_code
_entity_poly.pdbx_strand_id
1 'polypeptide(L)' 'MKDYFFLIPVALALGAIALGAFMWSLRSGQYDDLAGAAERILFENRDGPDDTTSAHADKPPHGN' A
#
# COMPACT_ATOMS: atom_id res chain seq x y z
N MET A 1 9.07 44.52 13.17
CA MET A 1 9.50 43.15 12.85
C MET A 1 9.02 42.19 13.95
N LYS A 2 7.73 41.81 13.92
CA LYS A 2 7.18 40.70 14.72
C LYS A 2 6.14 39.91 13.92
N ASP A 3 6.23 39.97 12.60
CA ASP A 3 5.17 39.48 11.72
C ASP A 3 5.33 37.98 11.46
N TYR A 4 6.48 37.37 11.74
CA TYR A 4 6.69 35.93 11.50
C TYR A 4 6.26 35.03 12.66
N PHE A 5 5.84 35.57 13.80
CA PHE A 5 5.47 34.75 14.97
C PHE A 5 4.23 33.89 14.72
N PHE A 6 3.35 34.27 13.79
CA PHE A 6 2.22 33.41 13.40
C PHE A 6 2.66 32.13 12.69
N LEU A 7 3.90 32.06 12.17
CA LEU A 7 4.40 30.82 11.56
C LEU A 7 4.61 29.72 12.59
N ILE A 8 4.83 30.06 13.86
CA ILE A 8 5.01 29.07 14.94
C ILE A 8 3.75 28.21 15.11
N PRO A 9 2.55 28.79 15.41
CA PRO A 9 1.34 27.97 15.51
C PRO A 9 0.96 27.31 14.19
N VAL A 10 1.22 27.94 13.03
CA VAL A 10 0.95 27.33 11.72
C VAL A 10 1.83 26.08 11.49
N ALA A 11 3.12 26.15 11.77
CA ALA A 11 4.02 25.00 11.64
C ALA A 11 3.65 23.86 12.59
N LEU A 12 3.27 24.18 13.83
CA LEU A 12 2.79 23.19 14.80
C LEU A 12 1.49 22.53 14.32
N ALA A 13 0.54 23.31 13.78
CA ALA A 13 -0.71 22.78 13.24
C ALA A 13 -0.45 21.85 12.05
N LEU A 14 0.40 22.27 11.10
CA LEU A 14 0.78 21.45 9.96
C LEU A 14 1.48 20.15 10.39
N GLY A 15 2.39 20.23 11.36
CA GLY A 15 3.05 19.04 11.93
C GLY A 15 2.05 18.10 12.60
N ALA A 16 1.10 18.62 13.37
CA ALA A 16 0.06 17.82 14.01
C ALA A 16 -0.88 17.15 13.00
N ILE A 17 -1.28 17.87 11.93
CA ILE A 17 -2.10 17.31 10.84
C ILE A 17 -1.35 16.18 10.14
N ALA A 18 -0.08 16.41 9.77
CA ALA A 18 0.74 15.40 9.11
C ALA A 18 0.93 14.16 9.99
N LEU A 19 1.23 14.36 11.27
CA LEU A 19 1.38 13.25 12.22
C LEU A 19 0.06 12.48 12.41
N GLY A 20 -1.07 13.20 12.52
CA GLY A 20 -2.40 12.58 12.61
C GLY A 20 -2.75 11.75 11.39
N ALA A 21 -2.50 12.28 10.19
CA ALA A 21 -2.70 11.56 8.93
C ALA A 21 -1.79 10.33 8.83
N PHE A 22 -0.53 10.43 9.26
CA PHE A 22 0.41 9.31 9.29
C PHE A 22 -0.04 8.21 10.26
N MET A 23 -0.44 8.57 11.49
CA MET A 23 -0.98 7.62 12.48
C MET A 23 -2.27 6.96 11.98
N TRP A 24 -3.15 7.71 11.30
CA TRP A 24 -4.35 7.17 10.67
C TRP A 24 -4.01 6.16 9.57
N SER A 25 -3.03 6.46 8.70
CA SER A 25 -2.54 5.54 7.66
C SER A 25 -2.06 4.21 8.24
N LEU A 26 -1.28 4.25 9.32
CA LEU A 26 -0.81 3.03 10.01
C LEU A 26 -1.99 2.22 10.58
N ARG A 27 -2.99 2.90 11.17
CA ARG A 27 -4.19 2.26 11.73
C ARG A 27 -5.08 1.63 10.65
N SER A 28 -5.11 2.18 9.44
CA SER A 28 -5.98 1.75 8.35
C SER A 28 -5.59 0.41 7.70
N GLY A 29 -4.51 -0.25 8.14
CA GLY A 29 -4.13 -1.58 7.64
C GLY A 29 -3.66 -1.60 6.18
N GLN A 30 -3.46 -0.44 5.54
CA GLN A 30 -3.01 -0.35 4.14
C GLN A 30 -1.59 -0.89 3.92
N TYR A 31 -0.80 -1.04 4.99
CA TYR A 31 0.54 -1.61 4.93
C TYR A 31 0.56 -3.14 4.86
N ASP A 32 -0.54 -3.81 5.23
CA ASP A 32 -0.64 -5.28 5.20
C ASP A 32 -0.66 -5.80 3.74
N ASP A 33 -1.30 -5.05 2.83
CA ASP A 33 -1.33 -5.35 1.40
C ASP A 33 0.05 -5.18 0.74
N LEU A 34 0.80 -4.15 1.15
CA LEU A 34 2.17 -3.92 0.69
C LEU A 34 3.15 -5.00 1.19
N ALA A 35 2.95 -5.51 2.42
CA ALA A 35 3.75 -6.59 2.96
C ALA A 35 3.61 -7.88 2.14
N GLY A 36 2.38 -8.24 1.75
CA GLY A 36 2.13 -9.38 0.86
C GLY A 36 2.69 -9.19 -0.56
N ALA A 37 2.66 -7.97 -1.10
CA ALA A 37 3.29 -7.66 -2.39
C ALA A 37 4.83 -7.73 -2.34
N ALA A 38 5.44 -7.30 -1.24
CA ALA A 38 6.89 -7.37 -1.05
C ALA A 38 7.39 -8.82 -0.94
N GLU A 39 6.65 -9.67 -0.23
CA GLU A 39 6.91 -11.13 -0.16
C GLU A 39 6.95 -11.71 -1.57
N ARG A 40 5.91 -11.48 -2.37
CA ARG A 40 5.86 -11.96 -3.75
C ARG A 40 7.05 -11.50 -4.60
N ILE A 41 7.42 -10.22 -4.58
CA ILE A 41 8.52 -9.70 -5.41
C ILE A 41 9.89 -10.31 -5.03
N LEU A 42 10.11 -10.56 -3.73
CA LEU A 42 11.35 -11.16 -3.23
C LEU A 42 11.49 -12.63 -3.63
N PHE A 43 10.39 -13.38 -3.66
CA PHE A 43 10.39 -14.80 -4.00
C PHE A 43 10.13 -15.08 -5.50
N GLU A 44 9.45 -14.19 -6.22
CA GLU A 44 9.21 -14.27 -7.68
C GLU A 44 10.51 -14.22 -8.51
N ASN A 45 11.63 -13.70 -7.96
CA ASN A 45 12.93 -13.73 -8.65
C ASN A 45 13.73 -15.02 -8.40
N ARG A 46 13.25 -15.91 -7.53
CA ARG A 46 13.98 -17.13 -7.14
C ARG A 46 13.41 -18.40 -7.78
N ASP A 47 12.16 -18.37 -8.22
CA ASP A 47 11.52 -19.48 -8.91
C ASP A 47 11.09 -19.04 -10.32
N GLY A 48 11.49 -19.81 -11.33
CA GLY A 48 11.13 -19.61 -12.73
C GLY A 48 9.62 -19.71 -12.98
N PRO A 49 9.16 -19.47 -14.22
CA PRO A 49 7.75 -19.22 -14.53
C PRO A 49 6.89 -20.48 -14.50
N ASP A 50 6.50 -20.93 -13.30
CA ASP A 50 5.54 -22.02 -13.14
C ASP A 50 4.45 -21.60 -12.13
N ASP A 51 3.41 -20.91 -12.60
CA ASP A 51 2.05 -21.48 -12.59
C ASP A 51 1.04 -20.55 -13.32
N THR A 52 0.92 -20.73 -14.62
CA THR A 52 -0.30 -20.43 -15.35
C THR A 52 -1.34 -21.49 -14.97
N THR A 53 -2.16 -21.32 -13.92
CA THR A 53 -3.46 -22.02 -13.78
C THR A 53 -4.25 -21.41 -12.63
N SER A 54 -5.15 -20.46 -12.91
CA SER A 54 -6.41 -20.22 -12.17
C SER A 54 -7.08 -18.92 -12.63
N ALA A 55 -7.56 -18.81 -13.89
CA ALA A 55 -8.62 -17.82 -14.17
C ALA A 55 -9.28 -17.94 -15.55
N HIS A 56 -8.66 -18.49 -16.59
CA HIS A 56 -9.26 -18.44 -17.93
C HIS A 56 -8.98 -19.70 -18.75
N ALA A 57 -10.07 -20.27 -19.28
CA ALA A 57 -10.13 -21.33 -20.27
C ALA A 57 -10.00 -22.78 -19.77
N ASP A 58 -10.88 -23.19 -18.86
CA ASP A 58 -11.46 -24.54 -18.96
C ASP A 58 -12.99 -24.45 -18.83
N LYS A 59 -13.64 -24.01 -19.92
CA LYS A 59 -15.05 -24.36 -20.15
C LYS A 59 -15.00 -25.73 -20.82
N PRO A 60 -15.52 -26.80 -20.19
CA PRO A 60 -15.43 -28.13 -20.75
C PRO A 60 -16.19 -28.20 -22.09
N PRO A 61 -15.73 -29.02 -23.05
CA PRO A 61 -16.47 -29.25 -24.26
C PRO A 61 -17.76 -29.97 -23.90
N HIS A 62 -18.90 -29.27 -24.01
CA HIS A 62 -20.21 -29.90 -23.98
C HIS A 62 -20.35 -30.75 -25.24
N GLY A 63 -20.03 -32.04 -25.10
CA GLY A 63 -20.52 -33.08 -25.99
C GLY A 63 -21.99 -33.40 -25.66
N ASN A 64 -22.82 -33.41 -26.69
CA ASN A 64 -23.88 -34.38 -27.05
C ASN A 64 -24.47 -33.94 -28.38
#